data_AF-A0A7S2IKU2-F1
#
_entry.id   AF-A0A7S2IKU2-F1
#
_cell.length_a   1.000
_cell.length_b   1.000
_cell.length_c   1.000
_cell.angle_alpha   90.00
_cell.angle_beta   90.00
_cell.angle_gamma   90.00
#
_symmetry.space_group_name_H-M   'P 1'
#
loop_
_entity.id
_entity.type
_entity.pdbx_description
1 polymer ?
#
loop_
_entity_poly.entity_id
_entity_poly.type
_entity_poly.pdbx_seq_one_letter_code
_entity_poly.pdbx_strand_id
1 'polypeptide(L)'
;GGSLVFVYYQQVIHYPIREDRAPPLSQVLVTLIILVRCFGLLSRMRVVPKVGPIIVAFVNSYRPMQGMAIFIGLVFLSLASCFIIMRDEGKTPFFVIVYLYEALILSHWNAAGILSGVDWAGEQKLDYGQEMFNGHDNPLLKHWTQAVMIVSSTVFSINLISLIIGIYTKFYE
;
A
#
# COMPACT_ATOMS: atom_id res chain seq x y z
N GLY A 1 11.45 -32.65 -21.59
CA GLY A 1 12.46 -31.81 -20.92
C GLY A 1 12.00 -31.34 -19.56
N GLY A 2 11.78 -32.26 -18.62
CA GLY A 2 11.28 -31.98 -17.26
C GLY A 2 12.35 -32.01 -16.16
N SER A 3 13.61 -32.31 -16.50
CA SER A 3 14.65 -32.58 -15.50
C SER A 3 15.40 -31.34 -14.99
N LEU A 4 15.13 -30.14 -15.51
CA LEU A 4 15.78 -28.90 -15.07
C LEU A 4 14.98 -28.13 -14.00
N VAL A 5 13.69 -28.43 -13.83
CA VAL A 5 12.83 -27.73 -12.85
C VAL A 5 12.97 -28.30 -11.44
N PHE A 6 13.29 -29.60 -11.32
CA PHE A 6 13.45 -30.25 -10.01
C PHE A 6 14.77 -29.90 -9.29
N VAL A 7 15.84 -29.58 -10.04
CA VAL A 7 17.14 -29.26 -9.43
C VAL A 7 17.14 -27.87 -8.76
N TYR A 8 16.30 -26.94 -9.21
CA TYR A 8 16.18 -25.60 -8.60
C TYR A 8 15.33 -25.57 -7.32
N TYR A 9 14.43 -26.54 -7.12
CA TYR A 9 13.62 -26.59 -5.89
C TYR A 9 14.38 -27.22 -4.72
N GLN A 10 15.36 -28.09 -4.99
CA GLN A 10 16.02 -28.87 -3.94
C GLN A 10 17.21 -28.15 -3.29
N GLN A 11 17.72 -27.06 -3.88
CA GLN A 11 18.78 -26.24 -3.29
C GLN A 11 18.29 -25.14 -2.33
N VAL A 12 16.97 -24.98 -2.15
CA VAL A 12 16.39 -23.90 -1.30
C VAL A 12 15.90 -24.40 0.07
N ILE A 13 15.84 -25.72 0.33
CA ILE A 13 15.14 -26.28 1.51
C ILE A 13 16.08 -26.96 2.54
N HIS A 14 17.36 -26.62 2.54
CA HIS A 14 18.26 -26.98 3.66
C HIS A 14 19.01 -25.75 4.17
N TYR A 15 18.25 -24.73 4.58
CA TYR A 15 18.74 -23.86 5.65
C TYR A 15 18.42 -24.55 6.97
N PRO A 16 19.42 -25.00 7.75
CA PRO A 16 19.15 -25.38 9.12
C PRO A 16 18.53 -24.16 9.81
N ILE A 17 17.33 -24.34 10.37
CA ILE A 17 16.66 -23.34 11.20
C ILE A 17 17.49 -23.23 12.47
N ARG A 18 18.57 -22.45 12.41
CA ARG A 18 19.32 -21.99 13.56
C ARG A 18 18.65 -20.70 14.00
N GLU A 19 18.28 -20.63 15.27
CA GLU A 19 17.57 -19.51 15.91
C GLU A 19 18.43 -18.23 16.05
N ASP A 20 19.50 -18.13 15.28
CA ASP A 20 20.31 -16.92 15.13
C ASP A 20 19.67 -16.09 14.00
N ARG A 21 18.76 -15.18 14.36
CA ARG A 21 18.15 -14.26 13.37
C ARG A 21 19.27 -13.57 12.60
N ALA A 22 19.33 -13.85 11.29
CA ALA A 22 20.28 -13.19 10.39
C ALA A 22 20.18 -11.67 10.57
N PRO A 23 21.29 -10.92 10.49
CA PRO A 23 21.29 -9.48 10.72
C PRO A 23 20.24 -8.79 9.83
N PRO A 24 19.54 -7.76 10.31
CA PRO A 24 18.34 -7.21 9.65
C PRO A 24 18.57 -6.85 8.18
N LEU A 25 19.74 -6.32 7.86
CA LEU A 25 20.13 -5.99 6.48
C LEU A 25 20.18 -7.23 5.56
N SER A 26 20.66 -8.38 6.07
CA SER A 26 20.68 -9.62 5.28
C SER A 26 19.28 -10.13 4.96
N GLN A 27 18.33 -9.99 5.89
CA GLN A 27 16.93 -10.38 5.67
C GLN A 27 16.27 -9.52 4.58
N VAL A 28 16.51 -8.20 4.61
CA VAL A 28 16.02 -7.26 3.58
C VAL A 28 16.59 -7.63 2.20
N LEU A 29 17.90 -7.90 2.12
CA LEU A 29 18.55 -8.28 0.87
C LEU A 29 18.01 -9.60 0.30
N VAL A 30 17.85 -10.62 1.15
CA VAL A 30 17.28 -11.92 0.74
C VAL A 30 15.85 -11.73 0.21
N THR A 31 15.04 -10.91 0.89
CA THR A 31 13.67 -10.60 0.47
C THR A 31 13.64 -9.92 -0.90
N LEU A 32 14.52 -8.93 -1.11
CA LEU A 32 14.63 -8.21 -2.39
C LEU A 32 15.07 -9.15 -3.52
N ILE A 33 16.03 -10.04 -3.26
CA ILE A 33 16.48 -11.04 -4.25
C ILE A 33 15.31 -11.95 -4.63
N ILE A 34 14.55 -12.46 -3.66
CA ILE A 34 13.39 -13.32 -3.92
C ILE A 34 12.35 -12.57 -4.77
N LEU A 35 12.02 -11.33 -4.41
CA LEU A 35 11.09 -10.49 -5.20
C LEU A 35 11.54 -10.31 -6.65
N VAL A 36 12.81 -9.93 -6.87
CA VAL A 36 13.38 -9.76 -8.21
C VAL A 36 13.34 -11.07 -9.01
N ARG A 37 13.63 -12.20 -8.37
CA ARG A 37 13.55 -13.53 -9.01
C ARG A 37 12.11 -13.87 -9.41
N CYS A 38 11.11 -13.57 -8.58
CA CYS A 38 9.71 -13.74 -8.90
C CYS A 38 9.29 -12.89 -10.12
N PHE A 39 9.71 -11.63 -10.20
CA PHE A 39 9.48 -10.79 -11.39
C PHE A 39 10.15 -11.36 -12.64
N GLY A 40 11.37 -11.87 -12.52
CA GLY A 40 12.06 -12.55 -13.62
C GLY A 40 11.32 -13.79 -14.12
N LEU A 41 10.71 -14.58 -13.23
CA LEU A 41 9.88 -15.72 -13.59
C LEU A 41 8.61 -15.29 -14.33
N LEU A 42 7.91 -14.25 -13.85
CA LEU A 42 6.74 -13.68 -14.54
C LEU A 42 7.09 -13.24 -15.97
N SER A 43 8.26 -12.61 -16.17
CA SER A 43 8.69 -12.23 -17.52
C SER A 43 8.92 -13.42 -18.45
N ARG A 44 9.34 -14.58 -17.92
CA ARG A 44 9.52 -15.81 -18.71
C ARG A 44 8.21 -16.50 -19.03
N MET A 45 7.18 -16.34 -18.19
CA MET A 45 5.83 -16.88 -18.44
C MET A 45 5.12 -16.25 -19.65
N ARG A 46 5.69 -15.19 -20.25
CA ARG A 46 5.18 -14.58 -21.49
C ARG A 46 5.06 -15.54 -22.66
N VAL A 47 5.84 -16.63 -22.68
CA VAL A 47 5.78 -17.64 -23.76
C VAL A 47 4.66 -18.67 -23.57
N VAL A 48 3.99 -18.69 -22.41
CA VAL A 48 2.92 -19.65 -22.13
C VAL A 48 1.64 -19.19 -22.84
N PRO A 49 1.02 -20.00 -23.73
CA PRO A 49 -0.09 -19.55 -24.58
C PRO A 49 -1.30 -18.98 -23.83
N LYS A 50 -1.57 -19.47 -22.62
CA LYS A 50 -2.70 -18.99 -21.79
C LYS A 50 -2.36 -17.75 -20.93
N VAL A 51 -1.11 -17.62 -20.50
CA VAL A 51 -0.70 -16.58 -19.52
C VAL A 51 0.00 -15.42 -20.21
N GLY A 52 0.69 -15.69 -21.31
CA GLY A 52 1.45 -14.72 -22.09
C GLY A 52 0.63 -13.52 -22.55
N PRO A 53 -0.53 -13.71 -23.19
CA PRO A 53 -1.40 -12.62 -23.60
C PRO A 53 -1.81 -11.71 -22.43
N ILE A 54 -2.09 -12.28 -21.26
CA ILE A 54 -2.47 -11.54 -20.05
C ILE A 54 -1.31 -10.66 -19.55
N ILE A 55 -0.09 -11.22 -19.52
CA ILE A 55 1.10 -10.47 -19.10
C ILE A 55 1.38 -9.33 -20.08
N VAL A 56 1.23 -9.56 -21.38
CA VAL A 56 1.42 -8.53 -22.41
C VAL A 56 0.35 -7.45 -22.30
N ALA A 57 -0.92 -7.82 -22.09
CA ALA A 57 -2.00 -6.86 -21.85
C ALA A 57 -1.72 -5.99 -20.62
N PHE A 58 -1.28 -6.59 -19.51
CA PHE A 58 -0.90 -5.86 -18.30
C PHE A 58 0.27 -4.88 -18.51
N VAL A 59 1.29 -5.27 -19.27
CA VAL A 59 2.41 -4.37 -19.58
C VAL A 59 1.97 -3.23 -20.49
N ASN A 60 1.10 -3.50 -21.46
CA ASN A 60 0.60 -2.51 -22.39
C ASN A 60 -0.38 -1.53 -21.72
N SER A 61 -1.16 -1.98 -20.73
CA SER A 61 -2.05 -1.11 -19.96
C SER A 61 -1.30 -0.11 -19.07
N TYR A 62 -0.03 -0.35 -18.78
CA TYR A 62 0.76 0.51 -17.90
C TYR A 62 0.98 1.92 -18.48
N ARG A 63 1.22 2.03 -19.79
CA ARG A 63 1.49 3.32 -20.45
C ARG A 63 0.33 4.33 -20.34
N PRO A 64 -0.92 3.98 -20.66
CA PRO A 64 -2.04 4.91 -20.46
C PRO A 64 -2.35 5.17 -18.98
N MET A 65 -1.98 4.25 -18.08
CA MET A 65 -2.19 4.41 -16.64
C MET A 65 -1.17 5.33 -15.96
N GLN A 66 -0.03 5.62 -16.59
CA GLN A 66 0.98 6.51 -16.01
C GLN A 66 0.42 7.89 -15.67
N GLY A 67 -0.34 8.51 -16.59
CA GLY A 67 -0.93 9.83 -16.34
C GLY A 67 -1.90 9.82 -15.16
N MET A 68 -2.70 8.75 -15.04
CA MET A 68 -3.61 8.58 -13.92
C MET A 68 -2.87 8.31 -12.61
N ALA A 69 -1.85 7.46 -12.62
CA ALA A 69 -1.04 7.17 -11.44
C ALA A 69 -0.34 8.43 -10.92
N ILE A 70 0.16 9.29 -11.81
CA ILE A 70 0.72 10.60 -11.46
C ILE A 70 -0.36 11.49 -10.84
N PHE A 71 -1.55 11.57 -11.46
CA PHE A 71 -2.66 12.36 -10.92
C PHE A 71 -3.08 11.89 -9.52
N ILE A 72 -3.29 10.59 -9.33
CA ILE A 72 -3.58 9.99 -8.02
C ILE A 72 -2.45 10.31 -7.03
N GLY A 73 -1.20 10.19 -7.45
CA GLY A 73 -0.04 10.54 -6.63
C GLY A 73 -0.05 12.00 -6.19
N LEU A 74 -0.40 12.94 -7.08
CA LEU A 74 -0.53 14.36 -6.75
C LEU A 74 -1.67 14.63 -5.78
N VAL A 75 -2.84 14.01 -5.98
CA VAL A 75 -3.96 14.13 -5.04
C VAL A 75 -3.56 13.55 -3.68
N PHE A 76 -2.93 12.37 -3.66
CA PHE A 76 -2.41 11.76 -2.43
C PHE A 76 -1.43 12.68 -1.70
N LEU A 77 -0.46 13.26 -2.42
CA LEU A 77 0.52 14.19 -1.84
C LEU A 77 -0.12 15.47 -1.30
N SER A 78 -1.15 15.99 -1.97
CA SER A 78 -1.89 17.16 -1.47
C SER A 78 -2.62 16.85 -0.15
N LEU A 79 -3.29 15.71 -0.06
CA LEU A 79 -3.95 15.26 1.17
C LEU A 79 -2.93 14.93 2.27
N ALA A 80 -1.84 14.25 1.92
CA ALA A 80 -0.74 13.98 2.85
C ALA A 80 -0.19 15.28 3.45
N SER A 81 -0.03 16.32 2.64
CA SER A 81 0.40 17.63 3.12
C SER A 81 -0.60 18.23 4.12
N CYS A 82 -1.90 18.15 3.84
CA CYS A 82 -2.94 18.59 4.79
C CYS A 82 -2.85 17.84 6.13
N PHE A 83 -2.74 16.51 6.10
CA PHE A 83 -2.63 15.70 7.33
C PHE A 83 -1.30 15.91 8.06
N ILE A 84 -0.20 16.19 7.36
CA ILE A 84 1.09 16.52 7.97
C ILE A 84 1.02 17.87 8.72
N ILE A 85 0.26 18.85 8.21
CA ILE A 85 0.06 20.14 8.88
C ILE A 85 -0.80 19.96 10.14
N MET A 86 -1.83 19.10 10.09
CA MET A 86 -2.74 18.85 11.20
C MET A 86 -2.24 17.79 12.20
N ARG A 87 -1.05 17.21 11.99
CA ARG A 87 -0.54 16.10 12.81
C ARG A 87 -0.23 16.55 14.24
N ASP A 88 -0.40 15.63 15.20
CA ASP A 88 0.06 15.82 16.57
C ASP A 88 1.60 15.92 16.66
N GLU A 89 2.12 16.76 17.57
CA GLU A 89 3.56 17.01 17.77
C GLU A 89 4.41 15.75 18.01
N GLY A 90 3.83 14.66 18.51
CA GLY A 90 4.51 13.38 18.74
C GLY A 90 4.61 12.45 17.52
N LYS A 91 3.95 12.76 16.41
CA LYS A 91 3.85 11.85 15.26
C LYS A 91 4.80 12.23 14.14
N THR A 92 5.54 11.25 13.61
CA THR A 92 6.42 11.49 12.47
C THR A 92 5.62 11.71 11.19
N PRO A 93 6.11 12.50 10.21
CA PRO A 93 5.43 12.64 8.91
C PRO A 93 5.32 11.30 8.18
N PHE A 94 6.29 10.41 8.38
CA PHE A 94 6.28 9.06 7.82
C PHE A 94 5.10 8.23 8.33
N PHE A 95 4.80 8.30 9.64
CA PHE A 95 3.62 7.67 10.22
C PHE A 95 2.35 8.14 9.50
N VAL A 96 2.20 9.46 9.30
CA VAL A 96 1.03 10.02 8.60
C VAL A 96 0.91 9.48 7.18
N ILE A 97 2.00 9.41 6.42
CA ILE A 97 2.00 8.92 5.04
C ILE A 97 1.59 7.44 4.97
N VAL A 98 2.13 6.58 5.85
CA VAL A 98 1.82 5.14 5.86
C VAL A 98 0.35 4.91 6.20
N TYR A 99 -0.15 5.52 7.28
CA TYR A 99 -1.55 5.36 7.67
C TYR A 99 -2.51 5.99 6.65
N LEU A 100 -2.12 7.06 5.96
CA LEU A 100 -2.95 7.65 4.92
C LEU A 100 -3.00 6.75 3.68
N TYR A 101 -1.89 6.11 3.35
CA TYR A 101 -1.84 5.09 2.31
C TYR A 101 -2.76 3.91 2.63
N GLU A 102 -2.68 3.37 3.86
CA GLU A 102 -3.57 2.28 4.30
C GLU A 102 -5.05 2.71 4.30
N ALA A 103 -5.34 3.92 4.75
CA ALA A 103 -6.70 4.46 4.79
C ALA A 103 -7.30 4.65 3.39
N LEU A 104 -6.56 5.26 2.46
CA LEU A 104 -7.09 5.71 1.18
C LEU A 104 -6.91 4.69 0.05
N ILE A 105 -5.77 3.99 0.00
CA ILE A 105 -5.44 3.08 -1.10
C ILE A 105 -5.84 1.64 -0.76
N LEU A 106 -5.62 1.21 0.49
CA LEU A 106 -6.05 -0.13 0.94
C LEU A 106 -7.46 -0.12 1.54
N SER A 107 -8.10 1.06 1.64
CA SER A 107 -9.44 1.24 2.20
C SER A 107 -9.59 0.67 3.63
N HIS A 108 -8.52 0.68 4.43
CA HIS A 108 -8.55 0.19 5.80
C HIS A 108 -9.18 1.21 6.75
N TRP A 109 -10.34 0.85 7.32
CA TRP A 109 -11.09 1.70 8.25
C TRP A 109 -10.31 2.05 9.52
N ASN A 110 -9.50 1.12 10.05
CA ASN A 110 -8.65 1.35 11.21
C ASN A 110 -7.67 2.50 10.98
N ALA A 111 -7.02 2.52 9.82
CA ALA A 111 -6.04 3.54 9.49
C ALA A 111 -6.69 4.92 9.31
N ALA A 112 -7.90 4.96 8.73
CA ALA A 112 -8.69 6.17 8.61
C ALA A 112 -9.08 6.72 10.01
N GLY A 113 -9.46 5.83 10.92
CA GLY A 113 -9.75 6.16 12.31
C GLY A 113 -8.55 6.78 13.04
N ILE A 114 -7.38 6.12 12.96
CA ILE A 114 -6.13 6.54 13.61
C ILE A 114 -5.67 7.94 13.18
N LEU A 115 -5.94 8.33 11.92
CA LEU A 115 -5.58 9.64 11.40
C LEU A 115 -6.62 10.74 11.64
N SER A 116 -7.90 10.36 11.68
CA SER A 116 -8.99 11.32 11.83
C SER A 116 -9.37 11.59 13.28
N GLY A 117 -8.99 10.69 14.20
CA GLY A 117 -9.51 10.68 15.56
C GLY A 117 -11.01 10.36 15.61
N VAL A 118 -11.56 9.75 14.55
CA VAL A 118 -12.88 9.12 14.59
C VAL A 118 -12.73 7.80 15.34
N ASP A 119 -12.95 7.85 16.65
CA ASP A 119 -13.12 6.66 17.48
C ASP A 119 -14.59 6.51 17.86
N TRP A 120 -15.40 5.98 16.93
CA TRP A 120 -16.82 5.71 17.18
C TRP A 120 -17.04 4.55 18.16
N ALA A 121 -16.02 3.71 18.41
CA ALA A 121 -16.13 2.50 19.21
C ALA A 121 -15.35 2.55 20.55
N GLY A 122 -14.50 3.56 20.76
CA GLY A 122 -13.62 3.65 21.94
C GLY A 122 -12.41 2.70 21.89
N GLU A 123 -12.10 2.17 20.70
CA GLU A 123 -11.13 1.09 20.47
C GLU A 123 -9.75 1.60 20.07
N GLN A 124 -9.58 2.90 19.77
CA GLN A 124 -8.32 3.46 19.28
C GLN A 124 -7.41 3.92 20.43
N LYS A 125 -7.12 2.99 21.33
CA LYS A 125 -6.12 3.17 22.37
C LYS A 125 -4.82 2.51 21.93
N LEU A 126 -3.72 3.27 21.92
CA LEU A 126 -2.38 2.68 21.94
C LEU A 126 -2.24 1.80 23.20
N ASP A 127 -1.29 0.85 23.19
CA ASP A 127 -0.83 0.23 24.44
C ASP A 127 -0.61 1.37 25.46
N TYR A 128 -1.17 1.23 26.66
CA TYR A 128 -1.28 2.27 27.71
C TYR A 128 -2.45 3.27 27.65
N GLY A 129 -3.46 3.06 26.80
CA GLY A 129 -4.77 3.74 26.97
C GLY A 129 -4.85 5.17 26.43
N GLN A 130 -3.82 5.63 25.70
CA GLN A 130 -3.82 6.94 25.05
C GLN A 130 -4.54 6.87 23.70
N GLU A 131 -5.45 7.82 23.47
CA GLU A 131 -6.10 8.03 22.16
C GLU A 131 -5.03 8.24 21.08
N MET A 132 -5.16 7.53 19.96
CA MET A 132 -4.14 7.60 18.91
C MET A 132 -4.04 8.98 18.27
N PHE A 133 -5.10 9.80 18.21
CA PHE A 133 -5.07 11.20 17.72
C PHE A 133 -5.91 12.11 18.61
N ASN A 134 -5.25 13.06 19.29
CA ASN A 134 -5.91 13.98 20.24
C ASN A 134 -6.18 15.36 19.65
N GLY A 135 -5.60 15.69 18.50
CA GLY A 135 -5.75 17.00 17.87
C GLY A 135 -5.22 18.11 18.78
N HIS A 136 -4.13 17.87 19.49
CA HIS A 136 -3.58 18.77 20.52
C HIS A 136 -4.60 19.25 21.57
N ASP A 137 -5.53 18.37 21.97
CA ASP A 137 -6.65 18.69 22.87
C ASP A 137 -7.59 19.79 22.33
N ASN A 138 -7.49 20.13 21.05
CA ASN A 138 -8.32 21.12 20.39
C ASN A 138 -9.47 20.43 19.64
N PRO A 139 -10.74 20.56 20.11
CA PRO A 139 -11.88 19.90 19.49
C PRO A 139 -12.13 20.40 18.05
N LEU A 140 -11.79 21.65 17.75
CA LEU A 140 -11.95 22.20 16.40
C LEU A 140 -11.00 21.51 15.41
N LEU A 141 -9.74 21.29 15.82
CA LEU A 141 -8.76 20.59 14.99
C LEU A 141 -9.22 19.14 14.74
N LYS A 142 -9.73 18.47 15.78
CA LYS A 142 -10.31 17.12 15.68
C LYS A 142 -11.47 17.08 14.68
N HIS A 143 -12.42 18.02 14.73
CA HIS A 143 -13.53 18.04 13.76
C HIS A 143 -13.07 18.31 12.33
N TRP A 144 -12.06 19.18 12.15
CA TRP A 144 -11.49 19.44 10.82
C TRP A 144 -10.78 18.22 10.24
N THR A 145 -10.00 17.49 11.04
CA THR A 145 -9.32 16.26 10.57
C THR A 145 -10.32 15.18 10.20
N GLN A 146 -11.43 15.06 10.93
CA GLN A 146 -12.54 14.17 10.60
C GLN A 146 -13.21 14.55 9.26
N ALA A 147 -13.55 15.83 9.09
CA ALA A 147 -14.16 16.32 7.85
C ALA A 147 -13.25 16.10 6.64
N VAL A 148 -11.95 16.41 6.77
CA VAL A 148 -10.95 16.18 5.73
C VAL A 148 -10.82 14.69 5.42
N MET A 149 -10.85 13.80 6.42
CA MET A 149 -10.81 12.35 6.18
C MET A 149 -12.04 11.86 5.41
N ILE A 150 -13.25 12.30 5.77
CA ILE A 150 -14.48 11.91 5.05
C ILE A 150 -14.40 12.34 3.58
N VAL A 151 -13.99 13.58 3.32
CA VAL A 151 -13.80 14.10 1.96
C VAL A 151 -12.72 13.30 1.23
N SER A 152 -11.59 13.05 1.89
CA SER A 152 -10.47 12.28 1.33
C SER A 152 -10.89 10.88 0.92
N SER A 153 -11.57 10.15 1.81
CA SER A 153 -12.07 8.80 1.57
C SER A 153 -13.12 8.78 0.47
N THR A 154 -14.00 9.78 0.40
CA THR A 154 -14.99 9.90 -0.69
C THR A 154 -14.28 10.10 -2.04
N VAL A 155 -13.32 11.01 -2.10
CA VAL A 155 -12.56 11.29 -3.33
C VAL A 155 -11.74 10.07 -3.76
N PHE A 156 -11.06 9.40 -2.83
CA PHE A 156 -10.22 8.24 -3.15
C PHE A 156 -11.03 6.98 -3.45
N SER A 157 -11.90 6.56 -2.54
CA SER A 157 -12.59 5.27 -2.64
C SER A 157 -13.67 5.27 -3.71
N ILE A 158 -14.44 6.36 -3.86
CA ILE A 158 -15.54 6.40 -4.82
C ILE A 158 -15.05 6.85 -6.19
N ASN A 159 -14.31 7.96 -6.27
CA ASN A 159 -13.98 8.53 -7.58
C ASN A 159 -12.73 7.90 -8.20
N LEU A 160 -11.62 7.85 -7.45
CA LEU A 160 -10.34 7.41 -8.02
C LEU A 160 -10.30 5.90 -8.30
N ILE A 161 -10.77 5.06 -7.37
CA ILE A 161 -10.82 3.60 -7.60
C ILE A 161 -11.77 3.27 -8.76
N SER A 162 -12.97 3.87 -8.80
CA SER A 162 -13.92 3.64 -9.90
C SER A 162 -13.36 4.09 -11.24
N LEU A 163 -12.61 5.19 -11.28
CA LEU A 163 -11.95 5.66 -12.50
C LEU A 163 -10.82 4.71 -12.93
N ILE A 164 -10.06 4.13 -11.99
CA ILE A 164 -9.02 3.14 -12.29
C ILE A 164 -9.67 1.93 -12.93
N ILE A 165 -10.72 1.40 -12.30
CA ILE A 165 -11.47 0.24 -12.80
C ILE A 165 -12.04 0.55 -14.20
N GLY A 166 -12.69 1.70 -14.39
CA GLY A 166 -13.26 2.08 -15.67
C GLY A 166 -12.24 2.16 -16.81
N ILE A 167 -11.03 2.66 -16.52
CA ILE A 167 -9.93 2.70 -17.49
C ILE A 167 -9.39 1.28 -17.75
N TYR A 168 -9.19 0.47 -16.71
CA TYR A 168 -8.77 -0.93 -16.86
C TYR A 168 -9.74 -1.71 -17.75
N THR A 169 -11.04 -1.62 -17.49
CA THR A 169 -12.08 -2.31 -18.28
C THR A 169 -12.05 -1.87 -19.74
N LYS A 170 -11.99 -0.56 -20.00
CA LYS A 170 -11.95 -0.03 -21.37
C LYS A 170 -10.71 -0.45 -22.16
N PHE A 171 -9.57 -0.69 -21.50
CA PHE A 171 -8.36 -1.18 -22.17
C PHE A 171 -8.35 -2.70 -22.38
N TYR A 172 -9.17 -3.42 -21.63
CA TYR A 172 -9.26 -4.87 -21.70
C TYR A 172 -10.31 -5.34 -22.72
N GLU A 173 -11.38 -4.55 -22.92
CA GLU A 173 -12.36 -4.66 -24.02
C GLU A 173 -11.73 -4.30 -25.38
#